data_AF-A0A7R9XHC0-F1
#
_entry.id   AF-A0A7R9XHC0-F1
#
_cell.length_a   1.000
_cell.length_b   1.000
_cell.length_c   1.000
_cell.angle_alpha   90.00
_cell.angle_beta   90.00
_cell.angle_gamma   90.00
#
_symmetry.space_group_name_H-M   'P 1'
#
loop_
_entity.id
_entity.type
_entity.pdbx_description
1 polymer ?
#
loop_
_entity_poly.entity_id
_entity_poly.type
_entity_poly.pdbx_seq_one_letter_code
_entity_poly.pdbx_strand_id
1 'polypeptide(L)'
;QAMCSLQLIARIQCKSITEVMKPHKDILADMIPPKKHLLRHQPVNSQIGLMEGNYFCTTLEPRLFTIDLSIPEHKNFFNELFYICEAEDGQLNKLPCYKSVNNLIPLKKSALKALAACYYVQHCKEKIFSVLYKALNSSNSELQDSGF
;
A
#
# COMPACT_ATOMS: atom_id res chain seq x y z
N GLN A 1 9.93 4.40 12.83
CA GLN A 1 10.65 3.78 13.97
C GLN A 1 10.71 2.26 13.86
N ALA A 2 9.58 1.54 13.81
CA ALA A 2 9.57 0.06 13.74
C ALA A 2 10.42 -0.51 12.59
N MET A 3 10.34 0.04 11.38
CA MET A 3 11.15 -0.41 10.24
C MET A 3 12.65 -0.20 10.44
N CYS A 4 13.05 0.93 11.03
CA CYS A 4 14.45 1.20 11.37
C CYS A 4 14.97 0.24 12.44
N SER A 5 14.16 -0.06 13.45
CA SER A 5 14.49 -1.05 14.48
C SER A 5 14.66 -2.44 13.87
N LEU A 6 13.78 -2.83 12.95
CA LEU A 6 13.86 -4.12 12.25
C LEU A 6 15.11 -4.22 11.37
N GLN A 7 15.48 -3.14 10.66
CA GLN A 7 16.74 -3.05 9.92
C GLN A 7 17.97 -3.21 10.83
N LEU A 8 17.96 -2.59 12.01
CA LEU A 8 19.04 -2.73 12.99
C LEU A 8 19.13 -4.17 13.51
N ILE A 9 17.99 -4.80 13.84
CA ILE A 9 17.94 -6.19 14.28
C ILE A 9 18.49 -7.13 13.20
N ALA A 10 18.05 -6.96 11.95
CA ALA A 10 18.53 -7.73 10.80
C ALA A 10 20.05 -7.62 10.64
N ARG A 11 20.59 -6.40 10.77
CA ARG A 11 22.04 -6.14 10.75
C ARG A 11 22.77 -6.84 11.89
N ILE A 12 22.25 -6.79 13.12
CA ILE A 12 22.87 -7.43 14.30
C ILE A 12 22.85 -8.95 14.16
N GLN A 13 21.78 -9.52 13.61
CA GLN A 13 21.61 -10.97 13.45
C GLN A 13 22.29 -11.53 12.19
N CYS A 14 22.90 -10.69 11.35
CA CYS A 14 23.42 -11.06 10.03
C CYS A 14 22.38 -11.80 9.17
N LYS A 15 21.14 -11.31 9.19
CA LYS A 15 20.00 -11.86 8.44
C LYS A 15 19.37 -10.79 7.57
N SER A 16 18.70 -11.20 6.50
CA SER A 16 17.78 -10.32 5.78
C SER A 16 16.58 -9.96 6.68
N ILE A 17 15.96 -8.82 6.38
CA ILE A 17 14.71 -8.41 7.04
C ILE A 17 13.64 -9.49 6.89
N THR A 18 13.56 -10.11 5.70
CA THR A 18 12.61 -11.19 5.44
C THR A 18 12.83 -12.38 6.37
N GLU A 19 14.08 -12.80 6.60
CA GLU A 19 14.38 -13.89 7.51
C GLU A 19 14.03 -13.58 8.96
N VAL A 20 14.24 -12.33 9.39
CA VAL A 20 13.83 -11.87 10.73
C VAL A 20 12.31 -11.90 10.87
N MET A 21 11.57 -11.51 9.83
CA MET A 21 10.11 -11.47 9.86
C MET A 21 9.42 -12.81 9.63
N LYS A 22 10.08 -13.76 8.94
CA LYS A 22 9.49 -15.03 8.51
C LYS A 22 8.79 -15.80 9.64
N PRO A 23 9.33 -15.91 10.87
CA PRO A 23 8.66 -16.60 11.98
C PRO A 23 7.34 -15.96 12.42
N HIS A 24 7.13 -14.69 12.10
CA HIS A 24 5.95 -13.91 12.50
C HIS A 24 4.95 -13.73 11.35
N LYS A 25 5.17 -14.39 10.20
CA LYS A 25 4.37 -14.21 9.00
C LYS A 25 2.89 -14.51 9.25
N ASP A 26 2.55 -15.57 9.96
CA ASP A 26 1.15 -15.99 10.16
C ASP A 26 0.34 -14.98 10.97
N ILE A 27 0.99 -14.25 11.88
CA ILE A 27 0.37 -13.18 12.68
C ILE A 27 -0.03 -12.00 11.77
N LEU A 28 0.71 -11.76 10.69
CA LEU A 28 0.47 -10.67 9.74
C LEU A 28 -0.46 -11.07 8.59
N ALA A 29 -0.74 -12.36 8.40
CA ALA A 29 -1.45 -12.90 7.23
C ALA A 29 -2.93 -12.48 7.14
N ASP A 30 -3.51 -11.94 8.22
CA ASP A 30 -4.85 -11.36 8.24
C ASP A 30 -4.88 -9.87 7.87
N MET A 31 -3.71 -9.20 7.94
CA MET A 31 -3.55 -7.76 7.72
C MET A 31 -2.84 -7.42 6.40
N ILE A 32 -2.04 -8.36 5.86
CA ILE A 32 -1.17 -8.13 4.70
C ILE A 32 -1.31 -9.30 3.71
N PRO A 33 -2.16 -9.17 2.67
CA PRO A 33 -3.17 -8.12 2.46
C PRO A 33 -4.34 -8.20 3.44
N PRO A 34 -5.11 -7.11 3.65
CA PRO A 34 -6.19 -7.09 4.64
C PRO A 34 -7.32 -8.02 4.22
N LYS A 35 -7.63 -9.03 5.04
CA LYS A 35 -8.76 -9.96 4.78
C LYS A 35 -10.04 -9.56 5.49
N LYS A 36 -9.93 -9.18 6.76
CA LYS A 36 -11.08 -8.82 7.63
C LYS A 36 -11.27 -7.30 7.75
N HIS A 37 -10.22 -6.53 7.51
CA HIS A 37 -10.18 -5.09 7.72
C HIS A 37 -10.17 -4.34 6.38
N LEU A 38 -11.33 -4.29 5.72
CA LEU A 38 -11.49 -3.55 4.46
C LEU A 38 -11.03 -2.10 4.64
N LEU A 39 -10.27 -1.57 3.68
CA LEU A 39 -9.54 -0.31 3.84
C LEU A 39 -10.51 0.83 4.09
N ARG A 40 -11.58 0.92 3.30
CA ARG A 40 -12.56 2.01 3.38
C ARG A 40 -13.37 2.04 4.69
N HIS A 41 -13.38 0.95 5.44
CA HIS A 41 -14.06 0.88 6.75
C HIS A 41 -13.15 1.32 7.90
N GLN A 42 -11.86 1.57 7.63
CA GLN A 42 -10.92 2.05 8.63
C GLN A 42 -10.77 3.57 8.59
N PRO A 43 -10.42 4.22 9.71
CA PRO A 43 -9.97 5.62 9.71
C PRO A 43 -8.76 5.80 8.79
N VAL A 44 -8.59 6.99 8.21
CA VAL A 44 -7.52 7.28 7.23
C VAL A 44 -6.12 6.91 7.72
N ASN A 45 -5.79 7.18 8.98
CA ASN A 45 -4.48 6.84 9.54
C ASN A 45 -4.24 5.31 9.55
N SER A 46 -5.28 4.53 9.83
CA SER A 46 -5.21 3.06 9.78
C SER A 46 -5.13 2.56 8.33
N GLN A 47 -5.81 3.21 7.38
CA GLN A 47 -5.66 2.91 5.95
C GLN A 47 -4.22 3.10 5.50
N ILE A 48 -3.61 4.24 5.86
CA ILE A 48 -2.20 4.55 5.58
C ILE A 48 -1.31 3.45 6.14
N GLY A 49 -1.46 3.09 7.42
CA GLY A 49 -0.66 2.03 8.04
C GLY A 49 -0.80 0.66 7.36
N LEU A 50 -2.02 0.29 6.94
CA LEU A 50 -2.26 -0.95 6.20
C LEU A 50 -1.58 -0.94 4.82
N MET A 51 -1.67 0.18 4.09
CA MET A 51 -1.04 0.34 2.78
C MET A 51 0.49 0.33 2.88
N GLU A 52 1.06 1.06 3.84
CA GLU A 52 2.51 1.09 4.07
C GLU A 52 3.04 -0.26 4.55
N GLY A 53 2.31 -0.97 5.40
CA GLY A 53 2.63 -2.34 5.81
C GLY A 53 2.65 -3.31 4.63
N ASN A 54 1.65 -3.21 3.75
CA ASN A 54 1.60 -3.99 2.50
C ASN A 54 2.77 -3.67 1.58
N TYR A 55 3.02 -2.39 1.31
CA TYR A 55 4.17 -1.93 0.53
C TYR A 55 5.46 -2.51 1.08
N PHE A 56 5.71 -2.34 2.38
CA PHE A 56 6.92 -2.85 3.03
C PHE A 56 7.09 -4.35 2.82
N CYS A 57 6.09 -5.16 3.17
CA CYS A 57 6.22 -6.62 3.12
C CYS A 57 6.28 -7.21 1.71
N THR A 58 5.72 -6.51 0.72
CA THR A 58 5.71 -6.95 -0.69
C THR A 58 6.92 -6.44 -1.49
N THR A 59 7.72 -5.52 -0.91
CA THR A 59 8.97 -5.01 -1.51
C THR A 59 10.23 -5.57 -0.88
N LEU A 60 10.12 -6.34 0.21
CA LEU A 60 11.27 -7.09 0.76
C LEU A 60 11.87 -8.05 -0.27
N GLU A 61 13.16 -8.35 -0.11
CA GLU A 61 13.89 -9.30 -0.94
C GLU A 61 14.44 -10.45 -0.07
N PRO A 62 13.90 -11.68 -0.19
CA PRO A 62 12.70 -12.06 -0.96
C PRO A 62 11.40 -11.52 -0.35
N ARG A 63 10.33 -11.43 -1.15
CA ARG A 63 9.03 -10.89 -0.70
C ARG A 63 8.45 -11.72 0.43
N LEU A 64 7.97 -11.08 1.49
CA LEU A 64 7.31 -11.79 2.59
C LEU A 64 5.88 -12.18 2.22
N PHE A 65 5.17 -11.31 1.51
CA PHE A 65 3.81 -11.51 1.01
C PHE A 65 3.72 -11.19 -0.49
N THR A 66 2.73 -11.77 -1.15
CA THR A 66 2.40 -11.48 -2.55
C THR A 66 0.90 -11.29 -2.69
N ILE A 67 0.51 -10.37 -3.57
CA ILE A 67 -0.87 -10.13 -3.96
C ILE A 67 -1.24 -11.17 -5.01
N ASP A 68 -2.37 -11.83 -4.78
CA ASP A 68 -2.96 -12.81 -5.67
C ASP A 68 -4.41 -12.40 -5.95
N LEU A 69 -4.70 -11.96 -7.17
CA LEU A 69 -6.01 -11.46 -7.56
C LEU A 69 -7.06 -12.56 -7.79
N SER A 70 -6.69 -13.83 -7.66
CA SER A 70 -7.65 -14.93 -7.55
C SER A 70 -8.34 -14.95 -6.18
N ILE A 71 -7.71 -14.36 -5.15
CA ILE A 71 -8.25 -14.23 -3.80
C ILE A 71 -9.13 -12.97 -3.74
N PRO A 72 -10.43 -13.10 -3.40
CA PRO A 72 -11.37 -11.97 -3.38
C PRO A 72 -10.91 -10.78 -2.54
N GLU A 73 -10.34 -11.04 -1.36
CA GLU A 73 -9.87 -10.02 -0.43
C GLU A 73 -8.70 -9.22 -1.01
N HIS A 74 -7.74 -9.91 -1.64
CA HIS A 74 -6.61 -9.27 -2.31
C HIS A 74 -7.08 -8.42 -3.49
N LYS A 75 -8.03 -8.93 -4.27
CA LYS A 75 -8.65 -8.20 -5.37
C LYS A 75 -9.39 -6.94 -4.89
N ASN A 76 -10.10 -7.04 -3.77
CA ASN A 76 -10.76 -5.88 -3.16
C ASN A 76 -9.74 -4.84 -2.71
N PHE A 77 -8.70 -5.25 -1.99
CA PHE A 77 -7.62 -4.35 -1.58
C PHE A 77 -6.96 -3.65 -2.79
N PHE A 78 -6.62 -4.40 -3.85
CA PHE A 78 -6.06 -3.83 -5.08
C PHE A 78 -6.99 -2.80 -5.73
N ASN A 79 -8.29 -3.11 -5.83
CA ASN A 79 -9.28 -2.19 -6.40
C ASN A 79 -9.46 -0.92 -5.54
N GLU A 80 -9.36 -1.05 -4.21
CA GLU A 80 -9.40 0.10 -3.31
C GLU A 80 -8.17 1.00 -3.49
N LEU A 81 -6.96 0.42 -3.59
CA LEU A 81 -5.74 1.17 -3.91
C LEU A 81 -5.90 1.93 -5.22
N PHE A 82 -6.32 1.23 -6.28
CA PHE A 82 -6.53 1.81 -7.60
C PHE A 82 -7.54 2.96 -7.54
N TYR A 83 -8.67 2.77 -6.87
CA TYR A 83 -9.68 3.82 -6.72
C TYR A 83 -9.16 5.04 -5.97
N ILE A 84 -8.40 4.87 -4.89
CA ILE A 84 -7.84 6.01 -4.13
C ILE A 84 -6.90 6.84 -5.00
N CYS A 85 -6.08 6.18 -5.83
CA CYS A 85 -5.16 6.88 -6.72
C CYS A 85 -5.88 7.57 -7.90
N GLU A 86 -6.92 6.95 -8.46
CA GLU A 86 -7.64 7.52 -9.60
C GLU A 86 -8.63 8.62 -9.23
N ALA A 87 -9.30 8.49 -8.09
CA ALA A 87 -10.39 9.37 -7.71
C ALA A 87 -9.91 10.79 -7.42
N GLU A 88 -10.72 11.76 -7.85
CA GLU A 88 -10.56 13.15 -7.46
C GLU A 88 -10.93 13.32 -5.98
N ASP A 89 -10.36 14.34 -5.33
CA ASP A 89 -10.61 14.62 -3.91
C ASP A 89 -12.11 14.83 -3.63
N GLY A 90 -12.83 15.48 -4.56
CA GLY A 90 -14.27 15.65 -4.47
C GLY A 90 -15.07 14.34 -4.50
N GLN A 91 -14.56 13.28 -5.14
CA GLN A 91 -15.17 11.95 -5.13
C GLN A 91 -14.85 11.21 -3.83
N LEU A 92 -13.62 11.33 -3.33
CA LEU A 92 -13.21 10.74 -2.06
C LEU A 92 -13.98 11.36 -0.89
N ASN A 93 -14.13 12.69 -0.86
CA ASN A 93 -14.84 13.41 0.22
C ASN A 93 -16.32 13.04 0.37
N LYS A 94 -16.93 12.37 -0.64
CA LYS A 94 -18.29 11.83 -0.52
C LYS A 94 -18.35 10.60 0.40
N LEU A 95 -17.24 9.88 0.57
CA LEU A 95 -17.15 8.70 1.41
C LEU A 95 -17.07 9.08 2.89
N PRO A 96 -17.82 8.41 3.79
CA PRO A 96 -17.87 8.77 5.21
C PRO A 96 -16.50 8.86 5.89
N CYS A 97 -15.57 7.97 5.54
CA CYS A 97 -14.23 7.91 6.16
C CYS A 97 -13.30 9.06 5.77
N TYR A 98 -13.63 9.84 4.73
CA TYR A 98 -12.82 10.95 4.24
C TYR A 98 -13.45 12.33 4.50
N LYS A 99 -14.73 12.40 4.92
CA LYS A 99 -15.47 13.66 5.09
C LYS A 99 -14.77 14.70 5.99
N SER A 100 -14.07 14.26 7.02
CA SER A 100 -13.40 15.14 7.99
C SER A 100 -11.90 15.34 7.69
N VAL A 101 -11.43 14.90 6.52
CA VAL A 101 -10.00 14.86 6.19
C VAL A 101 -9.68 16.05 5.29
N ASN A 102 -8.95 17.01 5.85
CA ASN A 102 -8.60 18.25 5.15
C ASN A 102 -7.49 18.06 4.10
N ASN A 103 -6.69 17.01 4.23
CA ASN A 103 -5.58 16.71 3.34
C ASN A 103 -5.53 15.22 3.00
N LEU A 104 -5.86 14.87 1.75
CA LEU A 104 -5.85 13.50 1.24
C LEU A 104 -4.50 13.10 0.62
N ILE A 105 -3.54 14.01 0.52
CA ILE A 105 -2.23 13.74 -0.09
C ILE A 105 -1.50 12.56 0.59
N PRO A 106 -1.41 12.45 1.93
CA PRO A 106 -0.74 11.31 2.58
C PRO A 106 -1.39 9.96 2.25
N LEU A 107 -2.73 9.94 2.17
CA LEU A 107 -3.49 8.75 1.78
C LEU A 107 -3.14 8.34 0.35
N LYS A 108 -3.18 9.29 -0.59
CA LYS A 108 -2.88 9.05 -2.01
C LYS A 108 -1.44 8.60 -2.24
N LYS A 109 -0.46 9.19 -1.55
CA LYS A 109 0.95 8.76 -1.62
C LYS A 109 1.12 7.32 -1.15
N SER A 110 0.48 6.97 -0.04
CA SER A 110 0.54 5.61 0.52
C SER A 110 -0.11 4.59 -0.40
N ALA A 111 -1.26 4.94 -0.99
CA ALA A 111 -1.94 4.11 -1.98
C ALA A 111 -1.10 3.92 -3.24
N LEU A 112 -0.47 4.99 -3.74
CA LEU A 112 0.37 4.95 -4.95
C LEU A 112 1.56 4.03 -4.77
N LYS A 113 2.27 4.14 -3.63
CA LYS A 113 3.39 3.25 -3.29
C LYS A 113 2.96 1.80 -3.21
N ALA A 114 1.87 1.51 -2.48
CA ALA A 114 1.35 0.15 -2.35
C ALA A 114 0.89 -0.43 -3.70
N LEU A 115 0.28 0.39 -4.56
CA LEU A 115 -0.15 -0.01 -5.90
C LEU A 115 1.06 -0.29 -6.81
N ALA A 116 2.07 0.58 -6.78
CA ALA A 116 3.32 0.40 -7.53
C ALA A 116 4.03 -0.90 -7.14
N ALA A 117 4.06 -1.25 -5.85
CA ALA A 117 4.62 -2.51 -5.38
C ALA A 117 3.93 -3.75 -5.96
N CYS A 118 2.70 -3.62 -6.49
CA CYS A 118 1.97 -4.69 -7.16
C CYS A 118 2.38 -4.90 -8.64
N TYR A 119 3.47 -4.28 -9.12
CA TYR A 119 3.91 -4.37 -10.53
C TYR A 119 4.14 -5.81 -11.05
N TYR A 120 4.39 -6.76 -10.15
CA TYR A 120 4.57 -8.17 -10.49
C TYR A 120 3.26 -8.86 -10.94
N VAL A 121 2.11 -8.25 -10.68
CA VAL A 121 0.79 -8.72 -11.11
C VAL A 121 0.57 -8.38 -12.58
N GLN A 122 0.99 -9.29 -13.47
CA GLN A 122 1.13 -9.05 -14.92
C GLN A 122 -0.11 -8.42 -15.60
N HIS A 123 -1.31 -8.90 -15.28
CA HIS A 123 -2.56 -8.47 -15.91
C HIS A 123 -3.06 -7.08 -15.43
N CYS A 124 -2.36 -6.47 -14.47
CA CYS A 124 -2.70 -5.14 -13.96
C CYS A 124 -1.63 -4.09 -14.27
N LYS A 125 -0.53 -4.46 -14.93
CA LYS A 125 0.59 -3.55 -15.22
C LYS A 125 0.18 -2.27 -15.92
N GLU A 126 -0.66 -2.35 -16.95
CA GLU A 126 -1.13 -1.18 -17.69
C GLU A 126 -1.97 -0.23 -16.81
N LYS A 127 -2.82 -0.79 -15.94
CA LYS A 127 -3.60 0.00 -14.98
C LYS A 127 -2.70 0.70 -13.97
N ILE A 128 -1.71 -0.01 -13.42
CA ILE A 128 -0.74 0.57 -12.48
C ILE A 128 0.06 1.67 -13.18
N PHE A 129 0.54 1.42 -14.40
CA PHE A 129 1.28 2.40 -15.18
C PHE A 129 0.46 3.65 -15.48
N SER A 130 -0.80 3.51 -15.89
CA SER A 130 -1.70 4.65 -16.14
C SER A 130 -1.83 5.55 -14.92
N VAL A 131 -1.96 4.95 -13.73
CA VAL A 131 -2.07 5.68 -12.46
C VAL A 131 -0.76 6.40 -12.13
N LEU A 132 0.38 5.73 -12.27
CA LEU A 132 1.69 6.33 -12.01
C LEU A 132 1.99 7.47 -12.98
N TYR A 133 1.67 7.28 -14.26
CA TYR A 133 1.82 8.31 -15.28
C TYR A 133 0.93 9.53 -15.02
N LYS A 134 -0.31 9.31 -14.57
CA LYS A 134 -1.20 10.40 -14.13
C LYS A 134 -0.62 11.14 -12.92
N ALA A 135 -0.08 10.42 -11.94
CA ALA A 135 0.56 11.02 -10.76
C ALA A 135 1.79 11.86 -11.14
N LEU A 136 2.63 11.38 -12.05
CA LEU A 136 3.79 12.13 -12.59
C LEU A 136 3.39 13.46 -13.25
N ASN A 137 2.21 13.53 -13.86
CA ASN A 137 1.67 14.74 -14.49
C ASN A 137 0.81 15.60 -13.54
N SER A 138 0.78 15.27 -12.25
CA SER A 138 0.06 16.05 -11.24
C SER A 138 0.69 17.42 -11.04
N SER A 139 -0.14 18.45 -10.83
CA SER A 139 0.30 19.78 -10.40
C SER A 139 0.74 19.83 -8.93
N ASN A 140 0.38 18.82 -8.13
CA ASN A 140 0.86 18.66 -6.77
C ASN A 140 2.23 17.96 -6.78
N SER A 141 3.26 18.68 -6.31
CA SER A 141 4.65 18.20 -6.29
C SER A 141 4.84 16.91 -5.49
N GLU A 142 4.14 16.74 -4.36
CA GLU A 142 4.29 15.53 -3.54
C GLU A 142 3.74 14.28 -4.22
N LEU A 143 2.67 14.41 -5.02
CA LEU A 143 2.13 13.32 -5.82
C LEU A 143 3.00 13.02 -7.03
N GLN A 144 3.54 14.07 -7.67
CA GLN A 144 4.51 13.94 -8.76
C GLN A 144 5.76 13.18 -8.28
N ASP A 145 6.36 13.60 -7.16
CA ASP A 145 7.51 12.94 -6.56
C ASP A 145 7.23 11.47 -6.19
N SER A 146 5.99 11.15 -5.84
CA SER A 146 5.61 9.77 -5.50
C SER A 146 5.35 8.89 -6.73
N GLY A 147 5.13 9.50 -7.90
CA GLY A 147 4.95 8.79 -9.16
C GLY A 147 6.27 8.49 -9.89
N PHE A 148 7.36 9.17 -9.52
CA PHE A 148 8.72 8.96 -10.02
C PHE A 148 9.38 7.75 -9.36
#